data_AF-A0A2D0IJL7-F1
#
_entry.id   AF-A0A2D0IJL7-F1
#
_cell.length_a   1.000
_cell.length_b   1.000
_cell.length_c   1.000
_cell.angle_alpha   90.00
_cell.angle_beta   90.00
_cell.angle_gamma   90.00
#
_symmetry.space_group_name_H-M   'P 1'
#
loop_
_entity.id
_entity.type
_entity.pdbx_description
1 polymer ?
#
loop_
_entity_poly.entity_id
_entity_poly.type
_entity_poly.pdbx_seq_one_letter_code
_entity_poly.pdbx_strand_id
1 'polypeptide(L)'
;MVYRLGRVPIYDIIVIARELITHGVIGRVKIRKLQRHEGTDTYSDQFNAIEYINAARTHFGMSREEAERLTMTEFQMMLKAKFPDEKGFTREEYDAVIEADDKRNNNQKSRPLDIIRTVKKSAINHWQSLLPACGVDVPAKGKHGACPICGGTDRFHFIDDNHHGDWHCRQCDEPNHGDGLDLVARTKGITVFAAAKLVADVLAMPLPEPKIAKEQSRAAKPIAERIMALVATAVKGESQYLLKKGLQCPNQRLLKDGSLLLVTQTLDGTITGAQTIKPNGEKRLVAGTQKKGSFIPISKITGTPDIFIITEGYATALTVRQLHKGVVLAAIDESNLLTVAEQVRTQWPDAKIILAADNDWHEPEERDKNGRLTVKSNSDPLYRFCG
;
A
#
# COMPACT_ATOMS: atom_id res chain seq x y z
N MET A 1 -1.73 -60.21 -6.50
CA MET A 1 -2.62 -59.54 -5.52
C MET A 1 -3.86 -59.07 -6.27
N VAL A 2 -5.02 -59.70 -6.08
CA VAL A 2 -6.27 -59.27 -6.75
C VAL A 2 -6.86 -58.13 -5.91
N TYR A 3 -6.86 -56.91 -6.45
CA TYR A 3 -7.49 -55.77 -5.78
C TYR A 3 -8.99 -56.03 -5.66
N ARG A 4 -9.48 -56.17 -4.41
CA ARG A 4 -10.92 -56.22 -4.13
C ARG A 4 -11.40 -54.80 -3.86
N LEU A 5 -12.39 -54.34 -4.63
CA LEU A 5 -13.01 -53.04 -4.41
C LEU A 5 -13.62 -53.00 -3.00
N GLY A 6 -13.19 -52.04 -2.18
CA GLY A 6 -13.82 -51.74 -0.90
C GLY A 6 -15.18 -51.07 -1.07
N ARG A 7 -15.89 -50.86 0.05
CA ARG A 7 -17.19 -50.14 0.05
C ARG A 7 -17.08 -48.64 -0.23
N VAL A 8 -15.86 -48.10 -0.18
CA VAL A 8 -15.60 -46.67 -0.41
C VAL A 8 -15.43 -46.42 -1.91
N PRO A 9 -16.16 -45.48 -2.52
CA PRO A 9 -15.98 -45.10 -3.92
C PRO A 9 -14.54 -44.68 -4.23
N ILE A 10 -14.06 -45.01 -5.43
CA ILE A 10 -12.69 -44.68 -5.88
C ILE A 10 -12.42 -43.17 -5.80
N TYR A 11 -13.41 -42.34 -6.10
CA TYR A 11 -13.30 -40.89 -6.00
C TYR A 11 -12.94 -40.43 -4.58
N ASP A 12 -13.66 -40.94 -3.57
CA ASP A 12 -13.42 -40.60 -2.17
C ASP A 12 -12.05 -41.11 -1.70
N ILE A 13 -11.63 -42.30 -2.17
CA ILE A 13 -10.29 -42.83 -1.91
C ILE A 13 -9.22 -41.88 -2.45
N ILE A 14 -9.39 -41.36 -3.67
CA ILE A 14 -8.44 -40.42 -4.28
C ILE A 14 -8.40 -39.10 -3.51
N VAL A 15 -9.56 -38.58 -3.09
CA VAL A 15 -9.64 -37.35 -2.29
C VAL A 15 -8.96 -37.53 -0.94
N ILE A 16 -9.26 -38.62 -0.22
CA ILE A 16 -8.64 -38.94 1.07
C ILE A 16 -7.13 -39.13 0.90
N ALA A 17 -6.69 -39.89 -0.10
CA ALA A 17 -5.27 -40.11 -0.36
C ALA A 17 -4.54 -38.79 -0.67
N ARG A 18 -5.17 -37.90 -1.45
CA ARG A 18 -4.61 -36.58 -1.74
C ARG A 18 -4.46 -35.74 -0.49
N GLU A 19 -5.48 -35.68 0.37
CA GLU A 19 -5.42 -34.91 1.61
C GLU A 19 -4.39 -35.49 2.58
N LEU A 20 -4.30 -36.83 2.71
CA LEU A 20 -3.30 -37.50 3.53
C LEU A 20 -1.86 -37.24 3.04
N ILE A 21 -1.62 -37.29 1.73
CA ILE A 21 -0.30 -36.98 1.16
C ILE A 21 0.03 -35.50 1.39
N THR A 22 -0.93 -34.62 1.13
CA THR A 22 -0.72 -33.17 1.20
C THR A 22 -0.44 -32.70 2.62
N HIS A 23 -1.18 -33.22 3.61
CA HIS A 23 -1.00 -32.80 5.01
C HIS A 23 0.02 -33.62 5.77
N GLY A 24 0.08 -34.93 5.51
CA GLY A 24 0.94 -35.86 6.21
C GLY A 24 2.40 -35.77 5.75
N VAL A 25 2.65 -35.67 4.44
CA VAL A 25 4.01 -35.76 3.87
C VAL A 25 4.51 -34.42 3.33
N ILE A 26 3.68 -33.68 2.57
CA ILE A 26 4.13 -32.46 1.88
C ILE A 26 4.08 -31.23 2.80
N GLY A 27 3.00 -31.07 3.56
CA GLY A 27 2.69 -29.86 4.32
C GLY A 27 2.11 -28.76 3.44
N ARG A 28 1.10 -28.02 3.96
CA ARG A 28 0.47 -26.89 3.23
C ARG A 28 1.01 -25.52 3.61
N VAL A 29 1.95 -25.44 4.55
CA VAL A 29 2.44 -24.16 5.07
C VAL A 29 3.58 -23.67 4.20
N LYS A 30 3.50 -22.41 3.75
CA LYS A 30 4.63 -21.76 3.08
C LYS A 30 5.73 -21.51 4.12
N ILE A 31 6.84 -22.21 3.98
CA ILE A 31 8.03 -22.04 4.82
C ILE A 31 8.74 -20.73 4.42
N ARG A 32 9.36 -20.08 5.41
CA ARG A 32 10.23 -18.90 5.24
C ARG A 32 11.31 -19.22 4.20
N LYS A 33 11.59 -18.28 3.29
CA LYS A 33 12.79 -18.33 2.47
C LYS A 33 13.97 -17.83 3.30
N LEU A 34 15.02 -18.65 3.38
CA LEU A 34 16.25 -18.32 4.11
C LEU A 34 16.79 -16.96 3.68
N GLN A 35 17.19 -16.14 4.65
CA GLN A 35 17.78 -14.81 4.39
C GLN A 35 19.27 -14.93 4.10
N ARG A 36 19.87 -13.83 3.58
CA ARG A 36 21.30 -13.75 3.32
C ARG A 36 22.03 -14.10 4.62
N HIS A 37 22.71 -15.25 4.64
CA HIS A 37 23.49 -15.89 5.73
C HIS A 37 22.91 -17.13 6.42
N GLU A 38 21.70 -17.59 6.09
CA GLU A 38 21.21 -18.90 6.56
C GLU A 38 21.29 -19.96 5.44
N GLY A 39 22.17 -20.96 5.62
CA GLY A 39 22.13 -22.28 4.96
C GLY A 39 22.27 -22.33 3.43
N THR A 40 23.39 -22.88 2.94
CA THR A 40 23.60 -23.29 1.53
C THR A 40 22.86 -24.58 1.15
N ASP A 41 21.76 -24.94 1.82
CA ASP A 41 21.19 -26.27 1.66
C ASP A 41 20.25 -26.36 0.45
N THR A 42 20.71 -27.14 -0.51
CA THR A 42 19.96 -27.71 -1.61
C THR A 42 18.74 -28.48 -1.08
N TYR A 43 17.54 -28.12 -1.55
CA TYR A 43 16.33 -28.88 -1.27
C TYR A 43 16.52 -30.35 -1.65
N SER A 44 16.27 -31.27 -0.70
CA SER A 44 16.20 -32.70 -0.97
C SER A 44 14.88 -33.02 -1.70
N ASP A 45 14.94 -33.85 -2.73
CA ASP A 45 13.79 -34.36 -3.47
C ASP A 45 13.12 -35.57 -2.78
N GLN A 46 13.64 -35.99 -1.62
CA GLN A 46 13.19 -37.16 -0.88
C GLN A 46 12.80 -36.81 0.56
N PHE A 47 11.71 -37.40 1.04
CA PHE A 47 11.28 -37.29 2.43
C PHE A 47 11.96 -38.36 3.29
N ASN A 48 12.77 -37.94 4.26
CA ASN A 48 13.41 -38.82 5.24
C ASN A 48 12.67 -38.76 6.58
N ALA A 49 11.87 -39.80 6.88
CA ALA A 49 11.06 -39.86 8.09
C ALA A 49 11.89 -39.84 9.39
N ILE A 50 13.10 -40.39 9.37
CA ILE A 50 13.97 -40.44 10.55
C ILE A 50 14.49 -39.05 10.89
N GLU A 51 14.92 -38.29 9.88
CA GLU A 51 15.36 -36.90 10.06
C GLU A 51 14.21 -36.02 10.55
N TYR A 52 13.01 -36.19 9.99
CA TYR A 52 11.81 -35.50 10.42
C TYR A 52 11.50 -35.75 11.91
N ILE A 53 11.44 -37.03 12.33
CA ILE A 53 11.17 -37.40 13.72
C ILE A 53 12.26 -36.84 14.65
N ASN A 54 13.53 -36.94 14.26
CA ASN A 54 14.63 -36.44 15.07
C ASN A 54 14.60 -34.91 15.18
N ALA A 55 14.27 -34.20 14.10
CA ALA A 55 14.14 -32.75 14.10
C ALA A 55 12.98 -32.30 15.01
N ALA A 56 11.83 -32.97 14.94
CA ALA A 56 10.68 -32.66 15.79
C ALA A 56 11.00 -32.85 17.27
N ARG A 57 11.64 -33.98 17.63
CA ARG A 57 12.09 -34.24 19.00
C ARG A 57 13.11 -33.21 19.49
N THR A 58 14.09 -32.87 18.65
CA THR A 58 15.18 -31.96 19.02
C THR A 58 14.70 -30.51 19.16
N HIS A 59 13.89 -30.03 18.21
CA HIS A 59 13.43 -28.63 18.23
C HIS A 59 12.27 -28.39 19.19
N PHE A 60 11.40 -29.37 19.44
CA PHE A 60 10.19 -29.15 20.23
C PHE A 60 10.16 -29.94 21.54
N GLY A 61 11.21 -30.71 21.85
CA GLY A 61 11.31 -31.46 23.11
C GLY A 61 10.27 -32.57 23.28
N MET A 62 9.65 -33.01 22.18
CA MET A 62 8.58 -34.02 22.19
C MET A 62 9.11 -35.45 22.22
N SER A 63 8.27 -36.39 22.67
CA SER A 63 8.59 -37.82 22.66
C SER A 63 8.69 -38.36 21.23
N ARG A 64 9.26 -39.57 21.07
CA ARG A 64 9.32 -40.22 19.75
C ARG A 64 7.92 -40.52 19.21
N GLU A 65 7.03 -41.00 20.07
CA GLU A 65 5.65 -41.35 19.75
C GLU A 65 4.80 -40.12 19.41
N GLU A 66 5.12 -38.97 20.00
CA GLU A 66 4.50 -37.68 19.64
C GLU A 66 5.02 -37.18 18.29
N ALA A 67 6.33 -37.25 18.06
CA ALA A 67 6.95 -36.85 16.80
C ALA A 67 6.50 -37.72 15.61
N GLU A 68 6.28 -39.02 15.81
CA GLU A 68 5.77 -39.94 14.79
C GLU A 68 4.31 -39.65 14.38
N ARG A 69 3.52 -39.03 15.28
CA ARG A 69 2.12 -38.66 15.01
C ARG A 69 1.94 -37.24 14.47
N LEU A 70 3.01 -36.44 14.50
CA LEU A 70 2.99 -35.08 14.01
C LEU A 70 2.90 -35.05 12.49
N THR A 71 1.95 -34.30 11.93
CA THR A 71 1.86 -34.10 10.48
C THR A 71 2.87 -33.06 9.99
N MET A 72 3.31 -33.17 8.74
CA MET A 72 4.24 -32.18 8.15
C MET A 72 3.69 -30.74 8.21
N THR A 73 2.36 -30.57 8.09
CA THR A 73 1.72 -29.25 8.22
C THR A 73 1.92 -28.70 9.64
N GLU A 74 1.64 -29.48 10.67
CA GLU A 74 1.80 -29.05 12.07
C GLU A 74 3.27 -28.77 12.39
N PHE A 75 4.18 -29.63 11.95
CA PHE A 75 5.62 -29.42 12.09
C PHE A 75 6.08 -28.09 11.47
N GLN A 76 5.63 -27.78 10.25
CA GLN A 76 5.93 -26.51 9.59
C GLN A 76 5.34 -25.30 10.34
N MET A 77 4.13 -25.42 10.90
CA MET A 77 3.53 -24.37 11.72
C MET A 77 4.34 -24.14 13.00
N MET A 78 4.76 -25.22 13.67
CA MET A 78 5.56 -25.15 14.88
C MET A 78 6.95 -24.55 14.62
N LEU A 79 7.58 -24.90 13.49
CA LEU A 79 8.84 -24.27 13.08
C LEU A 79 8.67 -22.76 12.86
N LYS A 80 7.61 -22.34 12.17
CA LYS A 80 7.31 -20.92 11.94
C LYS A 80 7.03 -20.18 13.25
N ALA A 81 6.35 -20.80 14.19
CA ALA A 81 6.07 -20.21 15.51
C ALA A 81 7.36 -20.08 16.35
N LYS A 82 8.24 -21.08 16.29
CA LYS A 82 9.53 -21.07 17.00
C LYS A 82 10.55 -20.12 16.39
N PHE A 83 10.54 -19.97 15.07
CA PHE A 83 11.43 -19.11 14.28
C PHE A 83 10.61 -18.15 13.43
N PRO A 84 9.99 -17.12 14.05
CA PRO A 84 9.17 -16.15 13.33
C PRO A 84 9.99 -15.38 12.28
N ASP A 85 9.33 -14.95 11.21
CA ASP A 85 9.94 -14.22 10.11
C ASP A 85 10.58 -12.91 10.62
N GLU A 86 11.92 -12.86 10.74
CA GLU A 86 12.62 -11.59 10.91
C GLU A 86 12.46 -10.78 9.62
N LYS A 87 12.12 -9.48 9.72
CA LYS A 87 11.89 -8.59 8.58
C LYS A 87 13.21 -8.20 7.89
N GLY A 88 13.86 -9.16 7.24
CA GLY A 88 14.97 -8.94 6.31
C GLY A 88 14.52 -9.16 4.87
N PHE A 89 14.93 -8.30 3.95
CA PHE A 89 14.73 -8.49 2.51
C PHE A 89 15.48 -9.74 2.03
N THR A 90 14.89 -10.52 1.13
CA THR A 90 15.68 -11.55 0.44
C THR A 90 16.73 -10.88 -0.47
N ARG A 91 17.76 -11.64 -0.87
CA ARG A 91 18.82 -11.13 -1.76
C ARG A 91 18.24 -10.57 -3.06
N GLU A 92 17.26 -11.26 -3.64
CA GLU A 92 16.62 -10.86 -4.89
C GLU A 92 15.76 -9.60 -4.70
N GLU A 93 15.11 -9.45 -3.54
CA GLU A 93 14.34 -8.24 -3.24
C GLU A 93 15.25 -7.04 -2.99
N TYR A 94 16.39 -7.22 -2.33
CA TYR A 94 17.38 -6.18 -2.13
C TYR A 94 17.99 -5.74 -3.48
N ASP A 95 18.43 -6.69 -4.29
CA ASP A 95 19.03 -6.44 -5.60
C ASP A 95 17.99 -5.81 -6.56
N ALA A 96 16.71 -6.21 -6.49
CA ALA A 96 15.63 -5.60 -7.25
C ALA A 96 15.26 -4.19 -6.77
N VAL A 97 15.34 -3.91 -5.46
CA VAL A 97 15.13 -2.56 -4.91
C VAL A 97 16.27 -1.64 -5.31
N ILE A 98 17.53 -2.09 -5.23
CA ILE A 98 18.71 -1.35 -5.69
C ILE A 98 18.59 -1.08 -7.20
N GLU A 99 18.34 -2.10 -8.02
CA GLU A 99 18.16 -1.92 -9.46
C GLU A 99 16.97 -1.00 -9.78
N ALA A 100 15.87 -1.10 -9.02
CA ALA A 100 14.72 -0.24 -9.22
C ALA A 100 15.01 1.22 -8.85
N ASP A 101 15.84 1.46 -7.83
CA ASP A 101 16.29 2.80 -7.45
C ASP A 101 17.26 3.38 -8.48
N ASP A 102 18.23 2.58 -8.95
CA ASP A 102 19.15 2.94 -10.03
C ASP A 102 18.41 3.23 -11.35
N LYS A 103 17.40 2.41 -11.68
CA LYS A 103 16.53 2.62 -12.85
C LYS A 103 15.61 3.83 -12.68
N ARG A 104 15.20 4.17 -11.44
CA ARG A 104 14.43 5.40 -11.13
C ARG A 104 15.26 6.66 -11.25
N ASN A 105 16.54 6.60 -10.90
CA ASN A 105 17.45 7.74 -10.94
C ASN A 105 17.78 8.16 -12.38
N ASN A 106 17.75 7.22 -13.33
CA ASN A 106 18.18 7.47 -14.71
C ASN A 106 17.09 7.99 -15.68
N ASN A 107 15.81 8.09 -15.27
CA ASN A 107 14.73 8.52 -16.16
C ASN A 107 13.81 9.60 -15.53
N GLN A 108 14.31 10.84 -15.58
CA GLN A 108 13.57 12.11 -15.81
C GLN A 108 12.95 12.91 -14.64
N LYS A 109 13.40 14.18 -14.59
CA LYS A 109 12.94 15.42 -13.87
C LYS A 109 13.60 15.68 -12.51
N SER A 110 14.36 16.77 -12.45
CA SER A 110 14.98 17.35 -11.25
C SER A 110 13.95 17.50 -10.13
N ARG A 111 14.10 16.70 -9.07
CA ARG A 111 13.22 16.77 -7.90
C ARG A 111 13.47 18.10 -7.17
N PRO A 112 12.50 18.64 -6.41
CA PRO A 112 12.71 19.83 -5.59
C PRO A 112 13.96 19.74 -4.69
N LEU A 113 14.27 18.53 -4.20
CA LEU A 113 15.49 18.25 -3.43
C LEU A 113 16.78 18.39 -4.26
N ASP A 114 16.77 18.01 -5.54
CA ASP A 114 17.94 18.13 -6.42
C ASP A 114 18.22 19.60 -6.72
N ILE A 115 17.18 20.40 -6.94
CA ILE A 115 17.30 21.85 -7.13
C ILE A 115 17.87 22.49 -5.87
N ILE A 116 17.34 22.16 -4.68
CA ILE A 116 17.86 22.68 -3.41
C ILE A 116 19.34 22.30 -3.23
N ARG A 117 19.72 21.04 -3.49
CA ARG A 117 21.11 20.57 -3.41
C ARG A 117 22.02 21.31 -4.39
N THR A 118 21.59 21.47 -5.64
CA THR A 118 22.35 22.18 -6.67
C THR A 118 22.54 23.65 -6.31
N VAL A 119 21.49 24.33 -5.87
CA VAL A 119 21.59 25.74 -5.43
C VAL A 119 22.50 25.89 -4.23
N LYS A 120 22.37 25.03 -3.20
CA LYS A 120 23.27 25.05 -2.04
C LYS A 120 24.73 24.88 -2.46
N LYS A 121 25.02 23.93 -3.37
CA LYS A 121 26.37 23.68 -3.87
C LYS A 121 26.93 24.87 -4.66
N SER A 122 26.11 25.53 -5.46
CA SER A 122 26.52 26.69 -6.26
C SER A 122 26.64 27.99 -5.44
N ALA A 123 25.95 28.08 -4.30
CA ALA A 123 26.01 29.22 -3.39
C ALA A 123 27.22 29.18 -2.42
N ILE A 124 27.96 28.08 -2.37
CA ILE A 124 29.15 27.93 -1.51
C ILE A 124 30.11 29.09 -1.75
N ASN A 125 30.64 29.69 -0.68
CA ASN A 125 31.54 30.87 -0.68
C ASN A 125 30.89 32.20 -1.10
N HIS A 126 29.61 32.22 -1.45
CA HIS A 126 28.95 33.42 -1.98
C HIS A 126 27.89 34.01 -1.02
N TRP A 127 27.65 33.40 0.15
CA TRP A 127 26.55 33.79 1.03
C TRP A 127 26.61 35.25 1.55
N GLN A 128 27.81 35.78 1.84
CA GLN A 128 27.96 37.18 2.27
C GLN A 128 27.44 38.19 1.23
N SER A 129 27.51 37.88 -0.08
CA SER A 129 26.97 38.74 -1.15
C SER A 129 25.56 38.34 -1.57
N LEU A 130 25.22 37.05 -1.52
CA LEU A 130 23.91 36.54 -1.90
C LEU A 130 22.80 36.94 -0.93
N LEU A 131 23.08 36.96 0.38
CA LEU A 131 22.06 37.28 1.39
C LEU A 131 21.51 38.71 1.23
N PRO A 132 22.34 39.77 1.12
CA PRO A 132 21.84 41.12 0.83
C PRO A 132 21.13 41.22 -0.52
N ALA A 133 21.61 40.53 -1.55
CA ALA A 133 20.95 40.50 -2.86
C ALA A 133 19.57 39.81 -2.82
N CYS A 134 19.36 38.88 -1.88
CA CYS A 134 18.07 38.31 -1.57
C CYS A 134 17.23 39.20 -0.63
N GLY A 135 17.72 40.37 -0.21
CA GLY A 135 17.04 41.25 0.75
C GLY A 135 17.09 40.76 2.18
N VAL A 136 18.19 40.10 2.57
CA VAL A 136 18.48 39.66 3.94
C VAL A 136 19.79 40.32 4.38
N ASP A 137 19.68 41.32 5.24
CA ASP A 137 20.86 42.03 5.76
C ASP A 137 21.56 41.21 6.83
N VAL A 138 22.86 40.97 6.64
CA VAL A 138 23.69 40.26 7.61
C VAL A 138 24.95 41.06 7.93
N PRO A 139 25.46 41.00 9.18
CA PRO A 139 26.74 41.60 9.51
C PRO A 139 27.89 40.93 8.72
N ALA A 140 29.06 41.55 8.72
CA ALA A 140 30.27 40.94 8.16
C ALA A 140 30.58 39.60 8.86
N LYS A 141 31.17 38.65 8.12
CA LYS A 141 31.60 37.35 8.66
C LYS A 141 32.35 37.51 10.00
N GLY A 142 31.95 36.71 10.98
CA GLY A 142 32.50 36.70 12.34
C GLY A 142 32.08 37.89 13.21
N LYS A 143 31.10 38.69 12.78
CA LYS A 143 30.58 39.83 13.56
C LYS A 143 29.15 39.57 14.02
N HIS A 144 28.83 40.19 15.16
CA HIS A 144 27.48 40.25 15.69
C HIS A 144 26.70 41.42 15.10
N GLY A 145 25.39 41.26 14.99
CA GLY A 145 24.52 42.32 14.48
C GLY A 145 23.04 42.05 14.68
N ALA A 146 22.24 42.82 13.95
CA ALA A 146 20.80 42.73 14.00
C ALA A 146 20.31 41.39 13.43
N CYS A 147 19.26 40.81 14.01
CA CYS A 147 18.71 39.53 13.56
C CYS A 147 17.63 39.74 12.50
N PRO A 148 17.79 39.19 11.29
CA PRO A 148 16.77 39.30 10.24
C PRO A 148 15.45 38.59 10.57
N ILE A 149 15.49 37.58 11.45
CA ILE A 149 14.33 36.75 11.78
C ILE A 149 13.49 37.37 12.90
N CYS A 150 14.14 37.78 14.00
CA CYS A 150 13.44 38.25 15.21
C CYS A 150 13.60 39.75 15.50
N GLY A 151 14.25 40.51 14.61
CA GLY A 151 14.42 41.96 14.74
C GLY A 151 15.33 42.43 15.88
N GLY A 152 16.16 41.53 16.44
CA GLY A 152 17.14 41.91 17.46
C GLY A 152 18.21 42.84 16.96
N THR A 153 18.92 43.53 17.86
CA THR A 153 19.93 44.52 17.49
C THR A 153 21.37 43.98 17.51
N ASP A 154 21.69 42.97 18.34
CA ASP A 154 23.08 42.51 18.57
C ASP A 154 23.22 40.99 18.79
N ARG A 155 22.15 40.22 18.58
CA ARG A 155 22.05 38.81 18.98
C ARG A 155 22.29 37.79 17.87
N PHE A 156 22.38 38.26 16.63
CA PHE A 156 22.65 37.45 15.46
C PHE A 156 24.15 37.40 15.17
N HIS A 157 24.66 36.24 14.79
CA HIS A 157 26.05 36.03 14.42
C HIS A 157 26.10 35.34 13.06
N PHE A 158 26.73 35.98 12.07
CA PHE A 158 27.03 35.37 10.78
C PHE A 158 28.42 34.73 10.84
N ILE A 159 28.46 33.40 10.96
CA ILE A 159 29.68 32.62 11.22
C ILE A 159 30.34 32.26 9.90
N ASP A 160 29.57 31.63 9.00
CA ASP A 160 29.98 31.18 7.66
C ASP A 160 31.37 30.55 7.58
N ASP A 161 31.73 29.74 8.58
CA ASP A 161 33.03 29.06 8.62
C ASP A 161 33.09 27.87 7.66
N ASN A 162 31.95 27.22 7.39
CA ASN A 162 31.87 26.13 6.43
C ASN A 162 31.46 26.58 5.02
N HIS A 163 31.42 27.89 4.77
CA HIS A 163 31.07 28.49 3.48
C HIS A 163 29.63 28.20 3.01
N HIS A 164 28.75 27.79 3.92
CA HIS A 164 27.33 27.47 3.68
C HIS A 164 26.36 28.58 4.12
N GLY A 165 26.87 29.71 4.58
CA GLY A 165 26.09 30.82 5.13
C GLY A 165 25.67 30.57 6.57
N ASP A 166 26.49 29.85 7.33
CA ASP A 166 26.16 29.42 8.69
C ASP A 166 25.89 30.62 9.61
N TRP A 167 24.81 30.54 10.38
CA TRP A 167 24.41 31.60 11.29
C TRP A 167 23.83 31.04 12.58
N HIS A 168 23.87 31.87 13.62
CA HIS A 168 23.27 31.56 14.91
C HIS A 168 22.64 32.81 15.53
N CYS A 169 21.48 32.66 16.17
CA CYS A 169 20.82 33.70 16.94
C CYS A 169 20.52 33.22 18.37
N ARG A 170 20.88 34.04 19.36
CA ARG A 170 20.71 33.70 20.78
C ARG A 170 19.25 33.70 21.28
N GLN A 171 18.27 34.15 20.48
CA GLN A 171 16.88 34.35 20.92
C GLN A 171 15.81 33.85 19.94
N CYS A 172 16.17 33.41 18.74
CA CYS A 172 15.18 32.81 17.85
C CYS A 172 14.70 31.46 18.40
N ASP A 173 13.47 31.09 18.06
CA ASP A 173 12.93 29.76 18.34
C ASP A 173 13.74 28.67 17.62
N GLU A 174 13.71 27.44 18.16
CA GLU A 174 14.42 26.31 17.59
C GLU A 174 13.91 25.93 16.18
N PRO A 175 14.81 25.67 15.20
CA PRO A 175 16.26 25.78 15.34
C PRO A 175 16.69 27.25 15.38
N ASN A 176 17.55 27.64 16.32
CA ASN A 176 18.04 29.02 16.45
C ASN A 176 19.35 29.26 15.66
N HIS A 177 19.67 28.34 14.76
CA HIS A 177 20.82 28.32 13.87
C HIS A 177 20.41 27.68 12.54
N GLY A 178 21.23 27.85 11.50
CA GLY A 178 20.98 27.27 10.19
C GLY A 178 22.04 27.67 9.16
N ASP A 179 21.77 27.32 7.91
CA ASP A 179 22.57 27.74 6.76
C ASP A 179 21.97 28.96 6.05
N GLY A 180 22.67 29.48 5.05
CA GLY A 180 22.25 30.70 4.36
C GLY A 180 20.92 30.54 3.61
N LEU A 181 20.59 29.33 3.15
CA LEU A 181 19.31 29.08 2.50
C LEU A 181 18.16 29.07 3.52
N ASP A 182 18.37 28.46 4.68
CA ASP A 182 17.44 28.51 5.81
C ASP A 182 17.18 29.94 6.26
N LEU A 183 18.23 30.77 6.32
CA LEU A 183 18.11 32.18 6.69
C LEU A 183 17.18 32.96 5.76
N VAL A 184 17.32 32.76 4.44
CA VAL A 184 16.43 33.40 3.44
C VAL A 184 15.00 32.92 3.60
N ALA A 185 14.79 31.61 3.79
CA ALA A 185 13.47 31.04 3.96
C ALA A 185 12.75 31.62 5.18
N ARG A 186 13.44 31.71 6.32
CA ARG A 186 12.86 32.16 7.59
C ARG A 186 12.65 33.66 7.67
N THR A 187 13.59 34.45 7.16
CA THR A 187 13.47 35.92 7.11
C THR A 187 12.26 36.34 6.28
N LYS A 188 11.93 35.60 5.21
CA LYS A 188 10.82 35.91 4.30
C LYS A 188 9.53 35.13 4.58
N GLY A 189 9.53 34.17 5.51
CA GLY A 189 8.37 33.33 5.79
C GLY A 189 7.95 32.43 4.61
N ILE A 190 8.90 31.95 3.80
CA ILE A 190 8.66 31.13 2.60
C ILE A 190 9.23 29.72 2.77
N THR A 191 8.83 28.79 1.88
CA THR A 191 9.39 27.44 1.87
C THR A 191 10.86 27.44 1.44
N VAL A 192 11.65 26.48 1.92
CA VAL A 192 13.07 26.30 1.52
C VAL A 192 13.23 26.16 0.00
N PHE A 193 12.26 25.54 -0.68
CA PHE A 193 12.27 25.43 -2.13
C PHE A 193 12.03 26.78 -2.83
N ALA A 194 11.14 27.63 -2.30
CA ALA A 194 10.93 28.98 -2.81
C ALA A 194 12.15 29.86 -2.57
N ALA A 195 12.80 29.75 -1.40
CA ALA A 195 14.07 30.40 -1.12
C ALA A 195 15.17 29.95 -2.10
N ALA A 196 15.24 28.66 -2.44
CA ALA A 196 16.23 28.13 -3.38
C ALA A 196 16.05 28.72 -4.79
N LYS A 197 14.82 28.99 -5.21
CA LYS A 197 14.55 29.69 -6.47
C LYS A 197 15.05 31.14 -6.45
N LEU A 198 14.75 31.89 -5.38
CA LEU A 198 15.24 33.27 -5.22
C LEU A 198 16.77 33.34 -5.28
N VAL A 199 17.45 32.43 -4.57
CA VAL A 199 18.92 32.37 -4.57
C VAL A 199 19.46 31.98 -5.96
N ALA A 200 18.79 31.05 -6.66
CA ALA A 200 19.19 30.67 -8.01
C ALA A 200 19.02 31.80 -9.04
N ASP A 201 17.97 32.60 -8.91
CA ASP A 201 17.71 33.76 -9.76
C ASP A 201 18.82 34.81 -9.55
N VAL A 202 19.22 35.07 -8.30
CA VAL A 202 20.36 35.95 -7.97
C VAL A 202 21.69 35.39 -8.49
N LEU A 203 21.87 34.07 -8.44
CA LEU A 203 23.04 33.39 -9.01
C LEU A 203 23.04 33.33 -10.55
N ALA A 204 21.98 33.82 -11.21
CA ALA A 204 21.78 33.70 -12.65
C ALA A 204 21.93 32.26 -13.17
N MET A 205 21.60 31.27 -12.34
CA MET A 205 21.74 29.87 -12.70
C MET A 205 20.57 29.45 -13.59
N PRO A 206 20.82 28.66 -14.66
CA PRO A 206 19.75 28.07 -15.45
C PRO A 206 19.05 27.04 -14.58
N LEU A 207 18.00 27.46 -13.88
CA LEU A 207 17.07 26.53 -13.27
C LEU A 207 16.33 25.81 -14.40
N PRO A 208 16.03 24.51 -14.24
CA PRO A 208 15.03 23.87 -15.09
C PRO A 208 13.80 24.76 -15.04
N GLU A 209 13.39 25.29 -16.19
CA GLU A 209 12.21 26.13 -16.25
C GLU A 209 11.11 25.42 -15.45
N PRO A 210 10.48 26.09 -14.48
CA PRO A 210 9.26 25.56 -13.95
C PRO A 210 8.37 25.42 -15.17
N LYS A 211 8.20 24.19 -15.66
CA LYS A 211 6.91 23.81 -16.20
C LYS A 211 6.03 24.15 -15.04
N ILE A 212 5.38 25.32 -15.14
CA ILE A 212 4.26 25.69 -14.31
C ILE A 212 3.55 24.37 -14.21
N ALA A 213 3.50 23.81 -12.99
CA ALA A 213 2.36 23.02 -12.66
C ALA A 213 1.24 24.04 -12.83
N LYS A 214 0.82 24.24 -14.07
CA LYS A 214 -0.55 24.01 -14.45
C LYS A 214 -0.82 22.76 -13.62
N GLU A 215 -1.36 22.95 -12.43
CA GLU A 215 -2.79 22.81 -12.25
C GLU A 215 -3.42 22.73 -13.64
N GLN A 216 -3.15 21.60 -14.30
CA GLN A 216 -3.75 21.25 -15.56
C GLN A 216 -5.10 20.76 -15.09
N SER A 217 -5.95 21.70 -14.68
CA SER A 217 -7.21 21.88 -15.36
C SER A 217 -6.95 22.19 -16.86
N ARG A 218 -6.14 21.36 -17.57
CA ARG A 218 -6.69 20.75 -18.77
C ARG A 218 -8.01 20.25 -18.27
N ALA A 219 -9.13 20.71 -18.81
CA ALA A 219 -10.41 20.11 -18.54
C ALA A 219 -10.23 18.60 -18.76
N ALA A 220 -9.84 17.89 -17.70
CA ALA A 220 -9.59 16.48 -17.74
C ALA A 220 -10.99 16.00 -17.95
N LYS A 221 -11.24 15.43 -19.13
CA LYS A 221 -12.54 14.86 -19.47
C LYS A 221 -13.10 14.23 -18.19
N PRO A 222 -14.33 14.61 -17.76
CA PRO A 222 -14.91 14.14 -16.52
C PRO A 222 -14.59 12.66 -16.30
N ILE A 223 -14.31 12.25 -15.06
CA ILE A 223 -13.87 10.87 -14.80
C ILE A 223 -14.79 9.84 -15.47
N ALA A 224 -16.10 10.11 -15.48
CA ALA A 224 -17.10 9.36 -16.21
C ALA A 224 -16.76 9.15 -17.71
N GLU A 225 -16.43 10.20 -18.45
CA GLU A 225 -16.03 10.11 -19.86
C GLU A 225 -14.76 9.28 -20.06
N ARG A 226 -13.76 9.44 -19.19
CA ARG A 226 -12.51 8.67 -19.24
C ARG A 226 -12.78 7.18 -19.01
N ILE A 227 -13.63 6.85 -18.05
CA ILE A 227 -14.01 5.48 -17.76
C ILE A 227 -14.87 4.91 -18.89
N MET A 228 -15.80 5.67 -19.46
CA MET A 228 -16.57 5.22 -20.63
C MET A 228 -15.68 4.93 -21.84
N ALA A 229 -14.69 5.79 -22.11
CA ALA A 229 -13.70 5.54 -23.15
C ALA A 229 -12.90 4.27 -22.86
N LEU A 230 -12.51 4.03 -21.60
CA LEU A 230 -11.81 2.81 -21.21
C LEU A 230 -12.70 1.56 -21.36
N VAL A 231 -13.97 1.66 -20.97
CA VAL A 231 -14.99 0.61 -21.16
C VAL A 231 -15.18 0.28 -22.64
N ALA A 232 -15.17 1.27 -23.53
CA ALA A 232 -15.29 1.06 -24.97
C ALA A 232 -14.09 0.30 -25.58
N THR A 233 -12.92 0.36 -24.94
CA THR A 233 -11.74 -0.44 -25.36
C THR A 233 -11.72 -1.85 -24.79
N ALA A 234 -12.59 -2.14 -23.84
CA ALA A 234 -12.61 -3.43 -23.15
C ALA A 234 -13.40 -4.48 -23.94
N VAL A 235 -12.95 -5.72 -23.85
CA VAL A 235 -13.57 -6.89 -24.48
C VAL A 235 -14.28 -7.74 -23.44
N LYS A 236 -15.24 -8.55 -23.87
CA LYS A 236 -15.86 -9.58 -23.01
C LYS A 236 -14.96 -10.81 -23.00
N GLY A 237 -14.71 -11.37 -21.81
CA GLY A 237 -13.92 -12.59 -21.66
C GLY A 237 -13.97 -13.17 -20.25
N GLU A 238 -13.08 -14.11 -19.97
CA GLU A 238 -12.94 -14.74 -18.66
C GLU A 238 -11.75 -14.16 -17.90
N SER A 239 -11.97 -13.74 -16.66
CA SER A 239 -10.90 -13.21 -15.83
C SER A 239 -10.09 -14.34 -15.20
N GLN A 240 -8.79 -14.39 -15.48
CA GLN A 240 -7.88 -15.32 -14.81
C GLN A 240 -7.89 -15.16 -13.27
N TYR A 241 -8.10 -13.94 -12.77
CA TYR A 241 -8.23 -13.68 -11.34
C TYR A 241 -9.45 -14.41 -10.75
N LEU A 242 -10.62 -14.31 -11.41
CA LEU A 242 -11.83 -14.98 -10.95
C LEU A 242 -11.71 -16.50 -11.05
N LEU A 243 -11.12 -17.02 -12.13
CA LEU A 243 -10.83 -18.45 -12.28
C LEU A 243 -9.94 -18.98 -11.14
N LYS A 244 -8.88 -18.24 -10.77
CA LYS A 244 -8.03 -18.58 -9.62
C LYS A 244 -8.77 -18.52 -8.29
N LYS A 245 -9.82 -17.69 -8.18
CA LYS A 245 -10.74 -17.64 -7.03
C LYS A 245 -11.82 -18.72 -7.08
N GLY A 246 -11.80 -19.62 -8.08
CA GLY A 246 -12.79 -20.68 -8.24
C GLY A 246 -14.14 -20.19 -8.80
N LEU A 247 -14.21 -18.97 -9.32
CA LEU A 247 -15.42 -18.35 -9.83
C LEU A 247 -15.47 -18.42 -11.36
N GLN A 248 -16.43 -19.18 -11.88
CA GLN A 248 -16.73 -19.25 -13.31
C GLN A 248 -17.74 -18.16 -13.69
N CYS A 249 -17.23 -16.97 -14.02
CA CYS A 249 -18.05 -15.85 -14.45
C CYS A 249 -17.66 -15.50 -15.89
N PRO A 250 -18.35 -16.03 -16.91
CA PRO A 250 -18.08 -15.63 -18.29
C PRO A 250 -18.51 -14.18 -18.54
N ASN A 251 -18.12 -13.62 -19.68
CA ASN A 251 -18.52 -12.29 -20.16
C ASN A 251 -18.12 -11.11 -19.24
N GLN A 252 -17.01 -11.23 -18.51
CA GLN A 252 -16.45 -10.11 -17.75
C GLN A 252 -15.80 -9.09 -18.68
N ARG A 253 -15.76 -7.83 -18.23
CA ARG A 253 -15.11 -6.75 -18.95
C ARG A 253 -13.60 -6.77 -18.72
N LEU A 254 -12.83 -7.05 -19.76
CA LEU A 254 -11.37 -7.15 -19.70
C LEU A 254 -10.70 -6.08 -20.56
N LEU A 255 -9.61 -5.50 -20.07
CA LEU A 255 -8.72 -4.66 -20.83
C LEU A 255 -7.83 -5.51 -21.76
N LYS A 256 -7.11 -4.85 -22.68
CA LYS A 256 -6.20 -5.51 -23.65
C LYS A 256 -5.11 -6.36 -23.00
N ASP A 257 -4.70 -6.00 -21.78
CA ASP A 257 -3.70 -6.73 -20.98
C ASP A 257 -4.29 -7.88 -20.16
N GLY A 258 -5.59 -8.18 -20.32
CA GLY A 258 -6.31 -9.20 -19.55
C GLY A 258 -6.77 -8.76 -18.17
N SER A 259 -6.55 -7.50 -17.78
CA SER A 259 -7.02 -6.96 -16.51
C SER A 259 -8.55 -6.81 -16.49
N LEU A 260 -9.19 -7.27 -15.41
CA LEU A 260 -10.62 -7.09 -15.16
C LEU A 260 -10.90 -5.61 -14.86
N LEU A 261 -11.88 -5.01 -15.56
CA LEU A 261 -12.28 -3.62 -15.38
C LEU A 261 -13.65 -3.53 -14.69
N LEU A 262 -13.65 -3.00 -13.48
CA LEU A 262 -14.81 -2.84 -12.61
C LEU A 262 -15.15 -1.36 -12.48
N VAL A 263 -16.28 -0.94 -13.03
CA VAL A 263 -16.73 0.46 -12.94
C VAL A 263 -17.24 0.74 -11.54
N THR A 264 -16.85 1.87 -10.97
CA THR A 264 -17.40 2.36 -9.70
C THR A 264 -18.38 3.49 -9.96
N GLN A 265 -19.44 3.55 -9.16
CA GLN A 265 -20.49 4.54 -9.28
C GLN A 265 -21.13 4.84 -7.92
N THR A 266 -21.93 5.91 -7.89
CA THR A 266 -22.84 6.27 -6.80
C THR A 266 -24.22 5.60 -6.99
N LEU A 267 -25.11 5.74 -5.99
CA LEU A 267 -26.45 5.12 -5.97
C LEU A 267 -27.37 5.58 -7.10
N ASP A 268 -27.19 6.81 -7.59
CA ASP A 268 -27.88 7.38 -8.75
C ASP A 268 -27.34 6.86 -10.10
N GLY A 269 -26.27 6.05 -10.09
CA GLY A 269 -25.63 5.52 -11.29
C GLY A 269 -24.56 6.43 -11.89
N THR A 270 -24.23 7.57 -11.27
CA THR A 270 -23.15 8.43 -11.76
C THR A 270 -21.79 7.73 -11.65
N ILE A 271 -21.07 7.63 -12.77
CA ILE A 271 -19.76 6.97 -12.82
C ILE A 271 -18.72 7.82 -12.09
N THR A 272 -18.11 7.26 -11.06
CA THR A 272 -17.10 7.94 -10.22
C THR A 272 -15.68 7.44 -10.44
N GLY A 273 -15.51 6.37 -11.23
CA GLY A 273 -14.21 5.80 -11.51
C GLY A 273 -14.25 4.34 -11.90
N ALA A 274 -13.13 3.65 -11.69
CA ALA A 274 -13.03 2.21 -11.88
C ALA A 274 -11.90 1.59 -11.05
N GLN A 275 -12.03 0.30 -10.75
CA GLN A 275 -10.98 -0.57 -10.23
C GLN A 275 -10.55 -1.55 -11.33
N THR A 276 -9.24 -1.73 -11.49
CA THR A 276 -8.68 -2.80 -12.32
C THR A 276 -8.14 -3.91 -11.43
N ILE A 277 -8.31 -5.16 -11.87
CA ILE A 277 -7.71 -6.34 -11.23
C ILE A 277 -6.92 -7.10 -12.28
N LYS A 278 -5.59 -7.13 -12.12
CA LYS A 278 -4.69 -7.84 -13.04
C LYS A 278 -4.86 -9.36 -12.93
N PRO A 279 -4.40 -10.15 -13.93
CA PRO A 279 -4.40 -11.61 -13.86
C PRO A 279 -3.67 -12.23 -12.65
N ASN A 280 -2.72 -11.49 -12.05
CA ASN A 280 -2.00 -11.88 -10.84
C ASN A 280 -2.77 -11.55 -9.54
N GLY A 281 -3.92 -10.87 -9.62
CA GLY A 281 -4.74 -10.44 -8.48
C GLY A 281 -4.41 -9.06 -7.92
N GLU A 282 -3.43 -8.35 -8.47
CA GLU A 282 -3.13 -6.95 -8.08
C GLU A 282 -4.33 -6.05 -8.42
N LYS A 283 -4.92 -5.44 -7.40
CA LYS A 283 -6.05 -4.52 -7.51
C LYS A 283 -5.56 -3.08 -7.50
N ARG A 284 -6.05 -2.24 -8.41
CA ARG A 284 -5.68 -0.82 -8.47
C ARG A 284 -6.88 0.05 -8.85
N LEU A 285 -7.02 1.20 -8.22
CA LEU A 285 -7.99 2.21 -8.65
C LEU A 285 -7.42 3.02 -9.82
N VAL A 286 -8.26 3.29 -10.82
CA VAL A 286 -7.91 4.17 -11.94
C VAL A 286 -7.72 5.59 -11.39
N ALA A 287 -6.65 6.27 -11.83
CA ALA A 287 -6.30 7.60 -11.34
C ALA A 287 -7.45 8.61 -11.53
N GLY A 288 -7.84 9.25 -10.42
CA GLY A 288 -8.99 10.15 -10.34
C GLY A 288 -10.30 9.49 -9.90
N THR A 289 -10.30 8.20 -9.55
CA THR A 289 -11.48 7.52 -8.98
C THR A 289 -11.80 8.07 -7.59
N GLN A 290 -13.05 8.49 -7.38
CA GLN A 290 -13.56 8.84 -6.07
C GLN A 290 -13.97 7.58 -5.31
N LYS A 291 -13.16 7.14 -4.33
CA LYS A 291 -13.42 5.89 -3.59
C LYS A 291 -14.58 6.03 -2.59
N LYS A 292 -14.52 7.05 -1.73
CA LYS A 292 -15.46 7.22 -0.61
C LYS A 292 -16.89 7.36 -1.13
N GLY A 293 -17.78 6.45 -0.71
CA GLY A 293 -19.19 6.44 -1.12
C GLY A 293 -19.44 5.92 -2.54
N SER A 294 -18.41 5.42 -3.22
CA SER A 294 -18.58 4.71 -4.49
C SER A 294 -18.55 3.22 -4.26
N PHE A 295 -19.21 2.47 -5.13
CA PHE A 295 -19.23 1.02 -5.08
C PHE A 295 -19.23 0.43 -6.50
N ILE A 296 -18.96 -0.87 -6.59
CA ILE A 296 -19.09 -1.66 -7.82
C ILE A 296 -20.45 -2.37 -7.75
N PRO A 297 -21.40 -2.08 -8.64
CA PRO A 297 -22.68 -2.77 -8.67
C PRO A 297 -22.54 -4.14 -9.32
N ILE A 298 -22.99 -5.19 -8.64
CA ILE A 298 -23.07 -6.55 -9.22
C ILE A 298 -24.47 -6.76 -9.83
N SER A 299 -25.48 -6.12 -9.24
CA SER A 299 -26.85 -6.08 -9.75
C SER A 299 -27.27 -4.66 -10.09
N LYS A 300 -28.15 -4.50 -11.08
CA LYS A 300 -28.79 -3.20 -11.33
C LYS A 300 -29.68 -2.84 -10.14
N ILE A 301 -29.61 -1.59 -9.72
CA ILE A 301 -30.52 -1.01 -8.72
C ILE A 301 -31.76 -0.56 -9.50
N THR A 302 -32.91 -1.16 -9.22
CA THR A 302 -34.18 -0.83 -9.89
C THR A 302 -35.31 -0.74 -8.85
N GLY A 303 -36.15 0.30 -8.96
CA GLY A 303 -37.28 0.51 -8.05
C GLY A 303 -36.83 0.78 -6.61
N THR A 304 -37.51 0.16 -5.65
CA THR A 304 -37.25 0.24 -4.21
C THR A 304 -36.86 -1.15 -3.70
N PRO A 305 -35.56 -1.50 -3.68
CA PRO A 305 -35.14 -2.83 -3.26
C PRO A 305 -35.34 -3.04 -1.75
N ASP A 306 -35.94 -4.17 -1.37
CA ASP A 306 -36.14 -4.52 0.04
C ASP A 306 -34.85 -4.98 0.74
N ILE A 307 -33.87 -5.48 -0.02
CA ILE A 307 -32.64 -6.06 0.51
C ILE A 307 -31.42 -5.58 -0.29
N PHE A 308 -30.47 -4.99 0.44
CA PHE A 308 -29.13 -4.68 -0.03
C PHE A 308 -28.11 -5.57 0.66
N ILE A 309 -27.16 -6.09 -0.11
CA ILE A 309 -26.03 -6.85 0.41
C ILE A 309 -24.75 -6.16 -0.03
N ILE A 310 -23.97 -5.72 0.94
CA ILE A 310 -22.75 -4.95 0.72
C ILE A 310 -21.58 -5.84 1.13
N THR A 311 -20.71 -6.14 0.18
CA THR A 311 -19.50 -6.92 0.42
C THR A 311 -18.28 -6.03 0.34
N GLU A 312 -17.16 -6.48 0.90
CA GLU A 312 -15.91 -5.76 0.79
C GLU A 312 -15.37 -5.80 -0.65
N GLY A 313 -15.15 -7.02 -1.16
CA GLY A 313 -14.54 -7.27 -2.47
C GLY A 313 -15.52 -7.75 -3.54
N TYR A 314 -15.16 -7.51 -4.81
CA TYR A 314 -15.95 -7.94 -5.97
C TYR A 314 -16.12 -9.47 -6.09
N ALA A 315 -15.11 -10.26 -5.75
CA ALA A 315 -15.20 -11.72 -5.81
C ALA A 315 -16.23 -12.25 -4.80
N THR A 316 -16.18 -11.76 -3.55
CA THR A 316 -17.17 -12.06 -2.50
C THR A 316 -18.57 -11.67 -2.95
N ALA A 317 -18.72 -10.50 -3.58
CA ALA A 317 -19.99 -10.04 -4.14
C ALA A 317 -20.58 -11.00 -5.18
N LEU A 318 -19.74 -11.53 -6.08
CA LEU A 318 -20.16 -12.51 -7.09
C LEU A 318 -20.61 -13.84 -6.46
N THR A 319 -19.94 -14.29 -5.40
CA THR A 319 -20.37 -15.48 -4.64
C THR A 319 -21.71 -15.24 -3.95
N VAL A 320 -21.84 -14.14 -3.21
CA VAL A 320 -23.07 -13.78 -2.49
C VAL A 320 -24.25 -13.63 -3.46
N ARG A 321 -24.02 -13.08 -4.66
CA ARG A 321 -25.05 -12.95 -5.68
C ARG A 321 -25.66 -14.28 -6.12
N GLN A 322 -24.91 -15.37 -6.05
CA GLN A 322 -25.39 -16.72 -6.39
C GLN A 322 -26.23 -17.33 -5.25
N LEU A 323 -26.02 -16.89 -4.01
CA LEU A 323 -26.63 -17.47 -2.81
C LEU A 323 -27.87 -16.70 -2.33
N HIS A 324 -27.95 -15.39 -2.57
CA HIS A 324 -29.01 -14.55 -2.02
C HIS A 324 -29.70 -13.68 -3.07
N LYS A 325 -31.01 -13.49 -2.89
CA LYS A 325 -31.81 -12.56 -3.69
C LYS A 325 -31.73 -11.16 -3.07
N GLY A 326 -31.28 -10.17 -3.83
CA GLY A 326 -31.13 -8.79 -3.37
C GLY A 326 -30.20 -7.99 -4.28
N VAL A 327 -30.10 -6.69 -4.02
CA VAL A 327 -29.15 -5.82 -4.70
C VAL A 327 -27.78 -6.00 -4.04
N VAL A 328 -26.82 -6.52 -4.81
CA VAL A 328 -25.46 -6.77 -4.31
C VAL A 328 -24.50 -5.68 -4.80
N LEU A 329 -23.78 -5.07 -3.86
CA LEU A 329 -22.81 -4.00 -4.07
C LEU A 329 -21.47 -4.42 -3.46
N ALA A 330 -20.34 -4.14 -4.14
CA ALA A 330 -19.01 -4.28 -3.55
C ALA A 330 -18.45 -2.90 -3.19
N ALA A 331 -18.04 -2.74 -1.92
CA ALA A 331 -17.57 -1.47 -1.36
C ALA A 331 -16.11 -1.16 -1.67
N ILE A 332 -15.41 -1.97 -2.48
CA ILE A 332 -14.00 -1.83 -2.88
C ILE A 332 -13.03 -2.32 -1.81
N ASP A 333 -13.17 -1.85 -0.57
CA ASP A 333 -12.40 -2.25 0.62
C ASP A 333 -13.19 -2.03 1.93
N GLU A 334 -12.65 -2.52 3.05
CA GLU A 334 -13.27 -2.47 4.38
C GLU A 334 -13.62 -1.04 4.82
N SER A 335 -12.75 -0.07 4.48
CA SER A 335 -12.85 1.31 4.96
C SER A 335 -14.06 2.05 4.38
N ASN A 336 -14.67 1.50 3.33
CA ASN A 336 -15.78 2.11 2.62
C ASN A 336 -17.12 1.38 2.84
N LEU A 337 -17.13 0.24 3.54
CA LEU A 337 -18.34 -0.53 3.86
C LEU A 337 -19.39 0.32 4.59
N LEU A 338 -18.98 0.98 5.68
CA LEU A 338 -19.88 1.81 6.50
C LEU A 338 -20.44 2.97 5.67
N THR A 339 -19.60 3.66 4.91
CA THR A 339 -20.04 4.80 4.08
C THR A 339 -21.09 4.38 3.04
N VAL A 340 -20.89 3.24 2.37
CA VAL A 340 -21.88 2.74 1.39
C VAL A 340 -23.17 2.30 2.11
N ALA A 341 -23.07 1.69 3.29
CA ALA A 341 -24.22 1.28 4.09
C ALA A 341 -25.07 2.48 4.57
N GLU A 342 -24.43 3.55 5.05
CA GLU A 342 -25.08 4.79 5.45
C GLU A 342 -25.82 5.44 4.28
N GLN A 343 -25.21 5.47 3.10
CA GLN A 343 -25.84 6.01 1.90
C GLN A 343 -27.07 5.20 1.49
N VAL A 344 -26.98 3.86 1.52
CA VAL A 344 -28.11 2.98 1.25
C VAL A 344 -29.23 3.20 2.29
N ARG A 345 -28.90 3.27 3.58
CA ARG A 345 -29.90 3.55 4.64
C ARG A 345 -30.57 4.90 4.46
N THR A 346 -29.82 5.91 4.03
CA THR A 346 -30.36 7.26 3.79
C THR A 346 -31.38 7.25 2.65
N GLN A 347 -31.09 6.53 1.56
CA GLN A 347 -31.96 6.50 0.38
C GLN A 347 -33.11 5.48 0.49
N TRP A 348 -32.91 4.37 1.22
CA TRP A 348 -33.92 3.35 1.51
C TRP A 348 -33.97 3.07 3.02
N PRO A 349 -34.69 3.91 3.80
CA PRO A 349 -34.74 3.82 5.26
C PRO A 349 -35.27 2.50 5.81
N ASP A 350 -36.08 1.77 5.05
CA ASP A 350 -36.70 0.51 5.49
C ASP A 350 -36.01 -0.74 4.90
N ALA A 351 -35.06 -0.58 3.97
CA ALA A 351 -34.41 -1.72 3.35
C ALA A 351 -33.55 -2.50 4.36
N LYS A 352 -33.53 -3.82 4.24
CA LYS A 352 -32.61 -4.67 4.98
C LYS A 352 -31.22 -4.55 4.38
N ILE A 353 -30.24 -4.14 5.18
CA ILE A 353 -28.84 -4.04 4.76
C ILE A 353 -28.09 -5.21 5.41
N ILE A 354 -27.45 -6.02 4.59
CA ILE A 354 -26.60 -7.15 5.00
C ILE A 354 -25.16 -6.80 4.64
N LEU A 355 -24.26 -6.77 5.63
CA LEU A 355 -22.83 -6.62 5.39
C LEU A 355 -22.20 -8.01 5.34
N ALA A 356 -21.54 -8.35 4.24
CA ALA A 356 -20.81 -9.61 4.06
C ALA A 356 -19.33 -9.31 3.79
N ALA A 357 -18.60 -9.08 4.88
CA ALA A 357 -17.17 -8.80 4.90
C ALA A 357 -16.37 -10.07 5.28
N ASP A 358 -15.07 -10.07 4.97
CA ASP A 358 -14.17 -11.16 5.34
C ASP A 358 -14.06 -11.22 6.88
N ASN A 359 -14.00 -12.43 7.45
CA ASN A 359 -13.93 -12.64 8.89
C ASN A 359 -12.46 -12.61 9.36
N ASP A 360 -11.83 -11.45 9.22
CA ASP A 360 -10.49 -11.23 9.75
C ASP A 360 -10.62 -10.82 11.23
N TRP A 361 -10.51 -11.82 12.10
CA TRP A 361 -10.53 -11.63 13.55
C TRP A 361 -9.18 -11.08 13.99
N HIS A 362 -9.15 -9.83 14.44
CA HIS A 362 -7.98 -9.19 15.03
C HIS A 362 -8.13 -9.15 16.55
N GLU A 363 -7.09 -9.50 17.30
CA GLU A 363 -7.11 -9.37 18.76
C GLU A 363 -7.25 -7.87 19.14
N PRO A 364 -7.93 -7.52 20.25
CA PRO A 364 -8.19 -6.13 20.66
C PRO A 364 -6.93 -5.23 20.78
N GLU A 365 -5.75 -5.83 20.83
CA GLU A 365 -4.46 -5.16 20.96
C GLU A 365 -3.56 -5.28 19.71
N GLU A 366 -4.07 -5.88 18.63
CA GLU A 366 -3.30 -6.06 17.41
C GLU A 366 -2.98 -4.70 16.79
N ARG A 367 -1.71 -4.49 16.46
CA ARG A 367 -1.22 -3.25 15.88
C ARG A 367 -0.84 -3.49 14.43
N ASP A 368 -1.23 -2.57 13.57
CA ASP A 368 -0.80 -2.57 12.17
C ASP A 368 0.72 -2.40 12.07
N LYS A 369 1.24 -2.59 10.85
CA LYS A 369 2.66 -2.39 10.50
C LYS A 369 3.23 -1.00 10.81
N ASN A 370 2.39 -0.03 11.19
CA ASN A 370 2.75 1.34 11.57
C ASN A 370 2.50 1.61 13.07
N GLY A 371 2.21 0.57 13.87
CA GLY A 371 2.02 0.67 15.31
C GLY A 371 0.66 1.21 15.76
N ARG A 372 -0.33 1.34 14.86
CA ARG A 372 -1.69 1.77 15.20
C ARG A 372 -2.56 0.57 15.52
N LEU A 373 -3.41 0.68 16.54
CA LEU A 373 -4.41 -0.35 16.85
C LEU A 373 -5.29 -0.58 15.61
N THR A 374 -5.43 -1.85 15.22
CA THR A 374 -6.29 -2.26 14.10
C THR A 374 -7.77 -2.05 14.43
N VAL A 375 -8.12 -2.04 15.72
CA VAL A 375 -9.46 -1.76 16.21
C VAL A 375 -9.46 -0.44 17.00
N LYS A 376 -10.27 0.53 16.58
CA LYS A 376 -10.66 1.65 17.47
C LYS A 376 -11.73 1.13 18.41
N SER A 377 -11.43 1.10 19.71
CA SER A 377 -12.39 0.77 20.76
C SER A 377 -13.50 1.83 20.83
N ASN A 378 -14.48 1.76 19.94
CA ASN A 378 -15.75 2.44 20.11
C ASN A 378 -16.83 1.37 20.20
N SER A 379 -17.35 1.22 21.41
CA SER A 379 -18.51 0.45 21.78
C SER A 379 -19.74 0.91 20.98
N ASP A 380 -20.07 0.22 19.90
CA ASP A 380 -21.37 0.34 19.22
C ASP A 380 -21.84 -1.06 18.78
N PRO A 381 -23.03 -1.54 19.19
CA PRO A 381 -23.43 -2.94 19.07
C PRO A 381 -23.88 -3.36 17.65
N LEU A 382 -23.46 -2.64 16.61
CA LEU A 382 -23.77 -2.94 15.20
C LEU A 382 -22.90 -4.07 14.61
N TYR A 383 -21.90 -4.56 15.35
CA TYR A 383 -21.03 -5.65 14.92
C TYR A 383 -21.48 -6.98 15.55
N ARG A 384 -22.47 -7.63 14.93
CA ARG A 384 -22.71 -9.06 15.15
C ARG A 384 -23.22 -9.70 13.85
N PHE A 385 -22.39 -10.55 13.25
CA PHE A 385 -22.65 -11.93 12.80
C PHE A 385 -21.37 -12.39 12.06
N CYS A 386 -20.54 -13.25 12.65
CA CYS A 386 -20.68 -14.72 12.71
C CYS A 386 -21.06 -15.32 11.34
N GLY A 387 -20.02 -15.79 10.64
CA GLY A 387 -20.12 -16.97 9.78
C GLY A 387 -20.06 -18.25 10.61
#